data_AF-A0A5C7ZDM3-F1
#
_entry.id   AF-A0A5C7ZDM3-F1
#
_cell.length_a   1.000
_cell.length_b   1.000
_cell.length_c   1.000
_cell.angle_alpha   90.00
_cell.angle_beta   90.00
_cell.angle_gamma   90.00
#
_symmetry.space_group_name_H-M   'P 1'
#
loop_
_entity.id
_entity.type
_entity.pdbx_description
1 polymer ?
#
loop_
_entity_poly.entity_id
_entity_poly.type
_entity_poly.pdbx_seq_one_letter_code
_entity_poly.pdbx_strand_id
1 'polypeptide(L)'
;MKKIFFSGAVLSLILMSCSSTKVATKADAGTYINTITAPELSKHLYIVAGDEMQGRNTGEPGQKKAGEYLISEYKKMGISFPPGATDFYQKVPSEFMKRGFAPKLNDSENIWAFIKGSEKPDEVLVISAHYDHVGMKNGEIYNGADDDGSGT
;
A
#
# COMPACT_ATOMS: atom_id res chain seq x y z
N MET A 1 59.10 -48.47 14.11
CA MET A 1 58.76 -47.14 13.56
C MET A 1 57.42 -47.23 12.86
N LYS A 2 56.37 -46.61 13.43
CA LYS A 2 54.99 -46.66 12.92
C LYS A 2 54.85 -45.68 11.76
N LYS A 3 54.48 -46.14 10.56
CA LYS A 3 54.05 -45.28 9.46
C LYS A 3 52.53 -45.27 9.42
N ILE A 4 51.94 -44.16 9.85
CA ILE A 4 50.50 -43.90 9.77
C ILE A 4 50.24 -43.36 8.37
N PHE A 5 49.52 -44.12 7.54
CA PHE A 5 48.95 -43.62 6.30
C PHE A 5 47.65 -42.89 6.62
N PHE A 6 47.63 -41.58 6.39
CA PHE A 6 46.40 -40.81 6.35
C PHE A 6 46.48 -39.80 5.21
N SER A 7 45.31 -39.58 4.61
CA SER A 7 44.97 -38.47 3.71
C SER A 7 45.13 -38.74 2.22
N GLY A 8 43.99 -39.00 1.58
CA GLY A 8 43.84 -38.98 0.12
C GLY A 8 42.40 -39.09 -0.37
N ALA A 9 41.39 -38.86 0.47
CA ALA A 9 39.99 -39.06 0.09
C ALA A 9 39.04 -38.06 0.77
N VAL A 10 39.35 -36.76 0.72
CA VAL A 10 38.36 -35.71 1.04
C VAL A 10 38.62 -34.49 0.15
N LEU A 11 38.48 -34.64 -1.17
CA LEU A 11 38.45 -33.47 -2.04
C LEU A 11 37.76 -33.79 -3.37
N SER A 12 36.44 -33.54 -3.44
CA SER A 12 35.69 -33.14 -4.64
C SER A 12 34.21 -33.55 -4.52
N LEU A 13 33.45 -32.85 -3.69
CA LEU A 13 31.98 -32.97 -3.69
C LEU A 13 31.30 -31.67 -3.24
N ILE A 14 31.86 -30.51 -3.63
CA ILE A 14 31.26 -29.19 -3.35
C ILE A 14 31.36 -28.32 -4.60
N LEU A 15 30.74 -28.70 -5.72
CA LEU A 15 30.56 -27.81 -6.89
C LEU A 15 29.30 -28.17 -7.71
N MET A 16 28.14 -28.31 -7.07
CA MET A 16 26.86 -28.24 -7.78
C MET A 16 25.82 -27.46 -6.95
N SER A 17 26.17 -26.23 -6.57
CA SER A 17 25.14 -25.22 -6.32
C SER A 17 24.75 -24.62 -7.67
N CYS A 18 23.87 -25.32 -8.39
CA CYS A 18 23.07 -24.68 -9.43
C CYS A 18 22.16 -23.66 -8.74
N SER A 19 22.61 -22.41 -8.65
CA SER A 19 21.68 -21.30 -8.48
C SER A 19 20.86 -21.22 -9.77
N SER A 20 19.68 -21.82 -9.77
CA SER A 20 18.63 -21.44 -10.72
C SER A 20 18.25 -19.99 -10.42
N THR A 21 18.99 -19.04 -11.00
CA THR A 21 18.46 -17.70 -11.20
C THR A 21 17.19 -17.87 -12.02
N LYS A 22 16.02 -17.78 -11.36
CA LYS A 22 14.76 -17.61 -12.05
C LYS A 22 14.94 -16.38 -12.93
N VAL A 23 15.01 -16.59 -14.23
CA VAL A 23 14.98 -15.49 -15.19
C VAL A 23 13.60 -14.88 -15.01
N ALA A 24 13.55 -13.72 -14.36
CA ALA A 24 12.33 -12.93 -14.24
C ALA A 24 11.80 -12.71 -15.65
N THR A 25 10.69 -13.35 -16.00
CA THR A 25 10.00 -13.05 -17.25
C THR A 25 9.54 -11.61 -17.15
N LYS A 26 10.14 -10.73 -17.96
CA LYS A 26 9.76 -9.32 -18.01
C LYS A 26 8.27 -9.24 -18.30
N ALA A 27 7.51 -8.81 -17.29
CA ALA A 27 6.08 -8.57 -17.44
C ALA A 27 5.86 -7.58 -18.59
N ASP A 28 4.94 -7.91 -19.49
CA ASP A 28 4.52 -6.98 -20.53
C ASP A 28 3.62 -5.92 -19.89
N ALA A 29 4.13 -4.70 -19.77
CA ALA A 29 3.36 -3.58 -19.22
C ALA A 29 2.08 -3.32 -20.02
N GLY A 30 2.08 -3.57 -21.34
CA GLY A 30 0.90 -3.39 -22.20
C GLY A 30 -0.27 -4.24 -21.76
N THR A 31 -0.01 -5.50 -21.39
CA THR A 31 -1.03 -6.42 -20.88
C THR A 31 -1.77 -5.86 -19.66
N TYR A 32 -1.05 -5.28 -18.69
CA TYR A 32 -1.65 -4.74 -17.45
C TYR A 32 -2.24 -3.34 -17.63
N ILE A 33 -1.65 -2.49 -18.48
CA ILE A 33 -2.23 -1.18 -18.80
C ILE A 33 -3.64 -1.34 -19.41
N ASN A 34 -3.83 -2.37 -20.23
CA ASN A 34 -5.12 -2.65 -20.86
C ASN A 34 -6.20 -3.16 -19.89
N THR A 35 -5.85 -3.53 -18.65
CA THR A 35 -6.85 -3.90 -17.63
C THR A 35 -7.45 -2.69 -16.92
N ILE A 36 -6.84 -1.51 -17.04
CA ILE A 36 -7.31 -0.27 -16.40
C ILE A 36 -8.38 0.35 -17.29
N THR A 37 -9.60 0.47 -16.77
CA THR A 37 -10.74 0.99 -17.56
C THR A 37 -11.36 2.22 -16.95
N ALA A 38 -11.76 3.20 -17.78
CA ALA A 38 -12.45 4.40 -17.30
C ALA A 38 -13.74 4.10 -16.51
N PRO A 39 -14.58 3.12 -16.89
CA PRO A 39 -15.76 2.75 -16.09
C PRO A 39 -15.42 2.23 -14.69
N GLU A 40 -14.35 1.45 -14.55
CA GLU A 40 -13.89 0.95 -13.25
C GLU A 40 -13.36 2.10 -12.38
N LEU A 41 -12.46 2.93 -12.91
CA LEU A 41 -11.95 4.11 -12.20
C LEU A 41 -13.09 5.03 -11.77
N SER A 42 -14.04 5.28 -12.66
CA SER A 42 -15.20 6.11 -12.38
C SER A 42 -16.07 5.56 -11.25
N LYS A 43 -16.25 4.23 -11.17
CA LYS A 43 -16.98 3.59 -10.07
C LYS A 43 -16.32 3.86 -8.72
N HIS A 44 -15.00 3.73 -8.63
CA HIS A 44 -14.26 4.01 -7.39
C HIS A 44 -14.36 5.50 -7.02
N LEU A 45 -14.12 6.38 -7.99
CA LEU A 45 -14.21 7.83 -7.81
C LEU A 45 -15.58 8.26 -7.29
N TYR A 46 -16.68 7.76 -7.87
CA TYR A 46 -18.04 8.11 -7.41
C TYR A 46 -18.33 7.67 -5.98
N ILE A 47 -17.70 6.59 -5.50
CA ILE A 47 -17.86 6.14 -4.12
C ILE A 47 -17.01 7.02 -3.19
N VAL A 48 -15.73 7.19 -3.50
CA VAL A 48 -14.79 7.96 -2.67
C VAL A 48 -15.24 9.42 -2.59
N ALA A 49 -15.62 10.03 -3.71
CA ALA A 49 -16.14 11.39 -3.80
C ALA A 49 -17.66 11.50 -3.58
N GLY A 50 -18.33 10.41 -3.16
CA GLY A 50 -19.76 10.43 -2.87
C GLY A 50 -20.12 11.25 -1.64
N ASP A 51 -21.36 11.76 -1.59
CA ASP A 51 -21.87 12.53 -0.45
C ASP A 51 -21.89 11.70 0.85
N GLU A 52 -21.97 10.37 0.75
CA GLU A 52 -21.89 9.46 1.89
C GLU A 52 -20.56 9.58 2.65
N MET A 53 -19.49 10.01 1.96
CA MET A 53 -18.15 10.23 2.49
C MET A 53 -17.96 11.63 3.07
N GLN A 54 -18.97 12.51 2.98
CA GLN A 54 -19.02 13.82 3.67
C GLN A 54 -17.77 14.68 3.48
N GLY A 55 -17.15 14.60 2.29
CA GLY A 55 -15.92 15.34 1.95
C GLY A 55 -14.66 14.90 2.69
N ARG A 56 -14.69 13.76 3.40
CA ARG A 56 -13.51 13.05 3.94
C ARG A 56 -12.54 13.91 4.77
N ASN A 57 -13.03 14.82 5.60
CA ASN A 57 -12.13 15.65 6.41
C ASN A 57 -11.30 14.82 7.39
N THR A 58 -10.06 15.25 7.61
CA THR A 58 -9.09 14.56 8.45
C THR A 58 -9.63 14.34 9.87
N GLY A 59 -9.63 13.08 10.27
CA GLY A 59 -10.15 12.51 11.51
C GLY A 59 -11.68 12.46 11.64
N GLU A 60 -12.45 12.83 10.61
CA GLU A 60 -13.91 12.85 10.65
C GLU A 60 -14.55 11.52 10.16
N PRO A 61 -15.84 11.24 10.48
CA PRO A 61 -16.52 10.01 10.07
C PRO A 61 -16.45 9.72 8.56
N GLY A 62 -16.49 10.77 7.73
CA GLY A 62 -16.35 10.67 6.28
C GLY A 62 -15.02 10.05 5.83
N GLN A 63 -13.90 10.44 6.45
CA GLN A 63 -12.60 9.84 6.19
C GLN A 63 -12.58 8.37 6.65
N LYS A 64 -13.15 8.05 7.81
CA LYS A 64 -13.15 6.66 8.32
C LYS A 64 -13.88 5.72 7.35
N LYS A 65 -15.02 6.15 6.80
CA LYS A 65 -15.76 5.39 5.76
C LYS A 65 -14.93 5.20 4.48
N ALA A 66 -14.25 6.24 4.01
CA ALA A 66 -13.37 6.13 2.86
C ALA A 66 -12.22 5.13 3.12
N GLY A 67 -11.68 5.13 4.34
CA GLY A 67 -10.64 4.17 4.72
C GLY A 67 -11.12 2.73 4.79
N GLU A 68 -12.32 2.49 5.33
CA GLU A 68 -12.96 1.18 5.30
C GLU A 68 -13.17 0.67 3.88
N TYR A 69 -13.60 1.56 2.97
CA TYR A 69 -13.76 1.25 1.56
C TYR A 69 -12.44 0.81 0.91
N LEU A 70 -11.37 1.60 1.05
CA LEU A 70 -10.05 1.29 0.52
C LEU A 70 -9.51 -0.05 1.02
N ILE A 71 -9.60 -0.27 2.32
CA ILE A 71 -9.18 -1.55 2.94
C ILE A 71 -10.01 -2.71 2.40
N SER A 72 -11.30 -2.50 2.14
CA SER A 72 -12.15 -3.54 1.55
C SER A 72 -11.71 -3.92 0.14
N GLU A 73 -11.29 -2.95 -0.68
CA GLU A 73 -10.77 -3.20 -2.03
C GLU A 73 -9.43 -3.96 -1.98
N TYR A 74 -8.49 -3.54 -1.11
CA TYR A 74 -7.23 -4.27 -0.92
C TYR A 74 -7.47 -5.72 -0.48
N LYS A 75 -8.41 -5.95 0.44
CA LYS A 75 -8.79 -7.31 0.88
C LYS A 75 -9.38 -8.14 -0.25
N LYS A 76 -10.24 -7.56 -1.10
CA LYS A 76 -10.80 -8.25 -2.29
C LYS A 76 -9.70 -8.66 -3.28
N MET A 77 -8.65 -7.84 -3.40
CA MET A 77 -7.48 -8.12 -4.22
C MET A 77 -6.49 -9.11 -3.56
N GLY A 78 -6.71 -9.51 -2.31
CA GLY A 78 -5.79 -10.37 -1.57
C GLY A 78 -4.49 -9.67 -1.13
N ILE A 79 -4.47 -8.34 -1.11
CA ILE A 79 -3.32 -7.55 -0.67
C ILE A 79 -3.36 -7.40 0.85
N SER A 80 -2.21 -7.58 1.50
CA SER A 80 -2.06 -7.47 2.96
C SER A 80 -1.46 -6.12 3.36
N PHE A 81 -1.49 -5.79 4.64
CA PHE A 81 -0.67 -4.72 5.23
C PHE A 81 0.81 -5.18 5.39
N PRO A 82 1.77 -4.24 5.59
CA PRO A 82 3.20 -4.54 5.71
C PRO A 82 3.54 -5.52 6.86
N PRO A 83 4.58 -6.36 6.71
CA PRO A 83 5.10 -7.17 7.80
C PRO A 83 5.49 -6.32 9.02
N GLY A 84 5.07 -6.75 10.21
CA GLY A 84 5.32 -6.04 11.46
C GLY A 84 4.26 -5.00 11.84
N ALA A 85 3.34 -4.66 10.93
CA ALA A 85 2.12 -3.92 11.27
C ALA A 85 1.06 -4.85 11.90
N THR A 86 0.14 -4.27 12.66
CA THR A 86 -0.99 -5.00 13.28
C THR A 86 -2.21 -5.05 12.37
N ASP A 87 -2.40 -4.02 11.54
CA ASP A 87 -3.50 -3.88 10.60
C ASP A 87 -3.14 -2.89 9.48
N PHE A 88 -4.12 -2.56 8.63
CA PHE A 88 -3.98 -1.61 7.52
C PHE A 88 -3.87 -0.14 7.94
N TYR A 89 -4.10 0.19 9.21
CA TYR A 89 -4.08 1.56 9.70
C TYR A 89 -2.76 1.88 10.39
N GLN A 90 -2.06 2.87 9.86
CA GLN A 90 -1.00 3.54 10.58
C GLN A 90 -1.61 4.75 11.30
N LYS A 91 -1.79 4.65 12.62
CA LYS A 91 -2.38 5.72 13.43
C LYS A 91 -1.52 6.99 13.41
N VAL A 92 -2.18 8.13 13.22
CA VAL A 92 -1.59 9.47 13.24
C VAL A 92 -2.29 10.29 14.32
N PRO A 93 -1.70 10.35 15.54
CA PRO A 93 -2.22 11.20 16.60
C PRO A 93 -2.28 12.68 16.18
N SER A 94 -3.37 13.36 16.54
CA SER A 94 -3.62 14.79 16.27
C SER A 94 -2.49 15.71 16.73
N GLU A 95 -1.74 15.29 17.75
CA GLU A 95 -0.55 15.98 18.27
C GLU A 95 0.53 16.19 17.20
N PHE A 96 0.67 15.27 16.24
CA PHE A 96 1.62 15.39 15.13
C PHE A 96 1.11 16.26 13.98
N MET A 97 -0.20 16.58 13.96
CA MET A 97 -0.84 17.36 12.91
C MET A 97 -1.19 18.79 13.36
N LYS A 98 -0.67 19.22 14.51
CA LYS A 98 -0.88 20.57 15.04
C LYS A 98 -0.29 21.61 14.09
N ARG A 99 -1.11 22.58 13.71
CA ARG A 99 -0.73 23.75 12.90
C ARG A 99 -1.11 25.02 13.64
N GLY A 100 -0.22 26.01 13.67
CA GLY A 100 -0.34 27.19 14.52
C GLY A 100 -1.71 27.90 14.43
N PHE A 101 -2.10 28.35 13.24
CA PHE A 101 -3.34 29.12 13.03
C PHE A 101 -4.49 28.28 12.43
N ALA A 102 -4.41 26.95 12.47
CA ALA A 102 -5.45 26.09 11.93
C ALA A 102 -6.30 25.48 13.05
N PRO A 103 -7.57 25.11 12.76
CA PRO A 103 -8.36 24.30 13.68
C PRO A 103 -7.61 23.04 14.10
N LYS A 104 -7.82 22.62 15.35
CA LYS A 104 -7.31 21.34 15.82
C LYS A 104 -8.00 20.22 15.04
N LEU A 105 -7.20 19.32 14.45
CA LEU A 105 -7.69 18.12 13.80
C LEU A 105 -7.91 16.99 14.83
N ASN A 106 -8.79 16.06 14.49
CA ASN A 106 -8.97 14.82 15.23
C ASN A 106 -7.83 13.84 14.91
N ASP A 107 -7.73 12.76 15.69
CA ASP A 107 -6.82 11.66 15.37
C ASP A 107 -7.21 11.03 14.03
N SER A 108 -6.19 10.72 13.23
CA SER A 108 -6.32 10.23 11.87
C SER A 108 -5.51 8.95 11.69
N GLU A 109 -5.55 8.38 10.50
CA GLU A 109 -4.79 7.20 10.13
C GLU A 109 -4.34 7.33 8.68
N ASN A 110 -3.13 6.87 8.37
CA ASN A 110 -2.79 6.52 7.00
C ASN A 110 -3.24 5.08 6.73
N ILE A 111 -3.38 4.73 5.46
CA ILE A 111 -3.66 3.37 5.02
C ILE A 111 -2.47 2.88 4.22
N TRP A 112 -2.00 1.68 4.56
CA TRP A 112 -0.88 1.04 3.87
C TRP A 112 -1.23 -0.37 3.41
N ALA A 113 -0.92 -0.66 2.17
CA ALA A 113 -1.05 -1.97 1.56
C ALA A 113 0.32 -2.38 1.01
N PHE A 114 0.64 -3.66 1.10
CA PHE A 114 1.99 -4.17 0.83
C PHE A 114 1.94 -5.50 0.09
N ILE A 115 2.71 -5.54 -1.00
CA ILE A 115 2.98 -6.74 -1.78
C ILE A 115 4.48 -7.03 -1.62
N LYS A 116 4.82 -8.13 -0.96
CA LYS A 116 6.23 -8.51 -0.76
C LYS A 116 6.86 -8.92 -2.08
N GLY A 117 7.98 -8.27 -2.45
CA GLY A 117 8.78 -8.65 -3.60
C GLY A 117 9.25 -10.11 -3.48
N SER A 118 9.04 -10.90 -4.53
CA SER A 118 9.43 -12.32 -4.57
C SER A 118 10.93 -12.53 -4.84
N GLU A 119 11.55 -11.60 -5.57
CA GLU A 119 12.98 -11.66 -5.96
C GLU A 119 13.84 -10.68 -5.18
N LYS A 120 13.34 -9.46 -4.97
CA LYS A 120 14.02 -8.38 -4.27
C LYS A 120 13.18 -7.86 -3.10
N PRO A 121 13.03 -8.63 -2.02
CA PRO A 121 12.12 -8.29 -0.92
C PRO A 121 12.51 -7.03 -0.14
N ASP A 122 13.76 -6.57 -0.28
CA ASP A 122 14.30 -5.41 0.42
C ASP A 122 14.29 -4.12 -0.43
N GLU A 123 13.94 -4.21 -1.72
CA GLU A 123 13.71 -3.04 -2.59
C GLU A 123 12.23 -2.64 -2.52
N VAL A 124 11.94 -1.37 -2.22
CA VAL A 124 10.56 -0.89 -2.01
C VAL A 124 10.19 0.13 -3.08
N LEU A 125 9.05 -0.09 -3.74
CA LEU A 125 8.36 0.91 -4.56
C LEU A 125 7.17 1.45 -3.77
N VAL A 126 7.09 2.78 -3.65
CA VAL A 126 5.97 3.45 -2.98
C VAL A 126 5.11 4.14 -4.03
N ILE A 127 3.81 3.85 -4.00
CA ILE A 127 2.76 4.55 -4.75
C ILE A 127 1.81 5.12 -3.70
N SER A 128 1.44 6.39 -3.84
CA SER A 128 0.68 7.10 -2.82
C SER A 128 -0.30 8.11 -3.43
N ALA A 129 -1.38 8.34 -2.71
CA ALA A 129 -2.37 9.40 -2.88
C ALA A 129 -2.81 9.85 -1.48
N HIS A 130 -3.45 11.02 -1.37
CA HIS A 130 -4.14 11.37 -0.12
C HIS A 130 -5.64 11.14 -0.30
N TYR A 131 -6.27 10.56 0.72
CA TYR A 131 -7.67 10.16 0.63
C TYR A 131 -8.61 11.05 1.44
N ASP A 132 -8.06 11.92 2.29
CA ASP A 132 -8.80 12.96 2.96
C ASP A 132 -9.04 14.17 2.05
N HIS A 133 -10.04 14.98 2.38
CA HIS A 133 -10.29 16.24 1.72
C HIS A 133 -10.91 17.27 2.69
N VAL A 134 -11.57 18.31 2.19
CA VAL A 134 -11.94 19.50 2.97
C VAL A 134 -13.13 19.27 3.93
N GLY A 135 -13.95 18.24 3.71
CA GLY A 135 -15.14 17.96 4.51
C GLY A 135 -16.37 18.76 4.12
N MET A 136 -17.15 19.13 5.13
CA MET A 136 -18.36 19.94 4.98
C MET A 136 -18.14 21.36 5.52
N LYS A 137 -18.59 22.37 4.79
CA LYS A 137 -18.63 23.76 5.26
C LYS A 137 -19.99 24.37 4.97
N ASN A 138 -20.61 24.99 5.97
CA ASN A 138 -21.90 25.68 5.83
C ASN A 138 -23.01 24.82 5.20
N GLY A 139 -22.98 23.50 5.44
CA GLY A 139 -23.95 22.55 4.85
C GLY A 139 -23.59 22.05 3.45
N GLU A 140 -22.55 22.59 2.82
CA GLU A 140 -22.04 22.13 1.53
C GLU A 140 -20.95 21.08 1.72
N ILE A 141 -20.96 20.05 0.87
CA ILE A 141 -19.97 18.98 0.84
C ILE A 141 -18.89 19.35 -0.18
N TYR A 142 -17.63 19.25 0.23
CA TYR A 142 -16.49 19.40 -0.66
C TYR A 142 -16.04 17.99 -1.02
N ASN A 143 -16.52 17.48 -2.15
CA ASN A 143 -16.38 16.07 -2.51
C ASN A 143 -14.96 15.67 -2.92
N GLY A 144 -14.13 16.61 -3.40
CA GLY A 144 -12.73 16.35 -3.75
C GLY A 144 -12.56 15.25 -4.78
N ALA A 145 -13.28 15.35 -5.90
CA ALA A 145 -13.19 14.35 -6.95
C ALA A 145 -11.81 14.36 -7.63
N ASP A 146 -11.26 15.53 -7.90
CA ASP A 146 -9.93 15.71 -8.52
C ASP A 146 -8.82 15.81 -7.45
N ASP A 147 -9.14 16.34 -6.27
CA ASP A 147 -8.22 16.58 -5.15
C ASP A 147 -8.70 15.84 -3.89
N ASP A 148 -8.25 14.62 -3.62
CA ASP A 148 -7.50 13.70 -4.52
C ASP A 148 -8.29 12.38 -4.66
N GLY A 149 -9.61 12.52 -4.85
CA GLY A 149 -10.49 11.37 -5.07
C GLY A 149 -10.14 10.57 -6.32
N SER A 150 -9.48 11.18 -7.31
CA SER A 150 -9.04 10.53 -8.53
C SER A 150 -7.71 9.77 -8.38
N GLY A 151 -6.86 10.18 -7.45
CA GLY A 151 -5.64 9.46 -7.10
C GLY A 151 -5.85 8.35 -6.07
N THR A 152 -6.90 8.47 -5.25
CA THR A 152 -7.33 7.52 -4.21
C THR A 152 -7.95 6.25 -4.78
#